data_AF-A0A8H6MEH2-F1
#
_entry.id   AF-A0A8H6MEH2-F1
#
_cell.length_a   1.000
_cell.length_b   1.000
_cell.length_c   1.000
_cell.angle_alpha   90.00
_cell.angle_beta   90.00
_cell.angle_gamma   90.00
#
_symmetry.space_group_name_H-M   'P 1'
#
loop_
_entity.id
_entity.type
_entity.pdbx_description
1 polymer ?
#
loop_
_entity_poly.entity_id
_entity_poly.type
_entity_poly.pdbx_seq_one_letter_code
_entity_poly.pdbx_strand_id
1 'polypeptide(L)'
;MSLSLEQLASLTKHFSDSIALEYIQLGFITAFVPTIWPQKWRAGKILFVTAQYPLLTIATFGIIGGDRVYLTLTPNVCRHLALSIAAARKISNISSELVLLLCLHALLGAKWRHLVIMVAVYLGLATASSIMSAEYTTYTLRAVPLTQLDHELGYACSWVGSVPAHFMRGYNIAAYISFANSAYLALLTLVILYVRYRGQTGFLIQTIRRDGGLYVFVFIVIRLLSAIAAAFHLNLGYYNYLLNVIGHLQTWGLPILACRLLLNLRRTDDPDMRTRISTIIFDRKSQDDDDEQTVGRQGELELMTPFAGLGRRRV
;
A
#
# COMPACT_ATOMS: atom_id res chain seq x y z
N MET A 1 33.79 16.27 -11.80
CA MET A 1 32.46 16.65 -12.32
C MET A 1 31.44 16.30 -11.23
N SER A 2 31.10 17.26 -10.37
CA SER A 2 30.14 17.06 -9.28
C SER A 2 28.73 17.31 -9.80
N LEU A 3 27.92 16.25 -9.92
CA LEU A 3 26.49 16.39 -10.13
C LEU A 3 25.92 17.25 -8.99
N SER A 4 25.14 18.26 -9.33
CA SER A 4 24.42 19.04 -8.33
C SER A 4 23.41 18.14 -7.60
N LEU A 5 23.16 18.39 -6.32
CA LEU A 5 22.16 17.67 -5.52
C LEU A 5 20.76 17.71 -6.17
N GLU A 6 20.45 18.78 -6.90
CA GLU A 6 19.20 18.93 -7.64
C GLU A 6 19.08 17.93 -8.80
N GLN A 7 20.16 17.71 -9.54
CA GLN A 7 20.18 16.69 -10.60
C GLN A 7 20.00 15.29 -10.02
N LEU A 8 20.61 15.00 -8.87
CA LEU A 8 20.41 13.73 -8.17
C LEU A 8 18.95 13.56 -7.71
N ALA A 9 18.33 14.60 -7.15
CA ALA A 9 16.93 14.55 -6.73
C ALA A 9 15.97 14.34 -7.91
N SER A 10 16.23 14.99 -9.05
CA SER A 10 15.45 14.79 -10.27
C SER A 10 15.60 13.37 -10.80
N LEU A 11 16.83 12.84 -10.78
CA LEU A 11 17.11 11.47 -11.23
C LEU A 11 16.47 10.43 -10.32
N THR A 12 16.54 10.59 -9.00
CA THR A 12 15.91 9.63 -8.08
C THR A 12 14.40 9.66 -8.16
N LYS A 13 13.79 10.84 -8.40
CA LYS A 13 12.37 10.95 -8.67
C LYS A 13 11.99 10.19 -9.95
N HIS A 14 12.64 10.47 -11.08
CA HIS A 14 12.35 9.78 -12.33
C HIS A 14 12.59 8.26 -12.24
N PHE A 15 13.65 7.85 -11.57
CA PHE A 15 13.97 6.44 -11.39
C PHE A 15 12.92 5.75 -10.49
N SER A 16 12.50 6.39 -9.41
CA SER A 16 11.44 5.88 -8.53
C SER A 16 10.11 5.77 -9.27
N ASP A 17 9.74 6.79 -10.04
CA ASP A 17 8.46 6.80 -10.75
C ASP A 17 8.46 5.77 -11.89
N SER A 18 9.59 5.60 -12.60
CA SER A 18 9.75 4.58 -13.65
C SER A 18 9.68 3.15 -13.09
N ILE A 19 10.43 2.86 -12.02
CA ILE A 19 10.38 1.54 -11.37
C ILE A 19 8.99 1.27 -10.81
N ALA A 20 8.35 2.28 -10.20
CA ALA A 20 7.00 2.13 -9.70
C ALA A 20 6.04 1.77 -10.83
N LEU A 21 6.15 2.44 -11.98
CA LEU A 21 5.30 2.19 -13.14
C LEU A 21 5.53 0.78 -13.71
N GLU A 22 6.79 0.36 -13.85
CA GLU A 22 7.13 -0.98 -14.32
C GLU A 22 6.65 -2.06 -13.34
N TYR A 23 6.85 -1.85 -12.04
CA TYR A 23 6.38 -2.78 -11.01
C TYR A 23 4.84 -2.88 -10.98
N ILE A 24 4.14 -1.76 -11.16
CA ILE A 24 2.69 -1.75 -11.25
C ILE A 24 2.23 -2.41 -12.55
N GLN A 25 2.84 -2.10 -13.69
CA GLN A 25 2.39 -2.69 -14.96
C GLN A 25 2.68 -4.18 -15.03
N LEU A 26 3.91 -4.61 -14.73
CA LEU A 26 4.31 -6.01 -14.88
C LEU A 26 3.88 -6.84 -13.68
N GLY A 27 4.17 -6.39 -12.46
CA GLY A 27 3.89 -7.17 -11.26
C GLY A 27 2.41 -7.16 -10.89
N PHE A 28 1.77 -5.98 -10.92
CA PHE A 28 0.38 -5.86 -10.47
C PHE A 28 -0.62 -6.43 -11.50
N ILE A 29 -0.52 -6.05 -12.78
CA ILE A 29 -1.54 -6.48 -13.76
C ILE A 29 -1.48 -7.98 -14.01
N THR A 30 -0.28 -8.54 -14.24
CA THR A 30 -0.15 -9.95 -14.66
C THR A 30 -0.46 -10.92 -13.53
N ALA A 31 -0.03 -10.65 -12.30
CA ALA A 31 -0.18 -11.58 -11.19
C ALA A 31 -1.51 -11.41 -10.44
N PHE A 32 -2.02 -10.18 -10.30
CA PHE A 32 -3.13 -9.91 -9.37
C PHE A 32 -4.48 -9.90 -10.05
N VAL A 33 -4.60 -9.40 -11.28
CA VAL A 33 -5.88 -9.37 -11.99
C VAL A 33 -6.48 -10.77 -12.12
N PRO A 34 -5.79 -11.80 -12.64
CA PRO A 34 -6.41 -13.12 -12.75
C PRO A 34 -6.73 -13.75 -11.37
N THR A 35 -5.96 -13.42 -10.34
CA THR A 35 -6.04 -14.05 -9.01
C THR A 35 -7.11 -13.43 -8.09
N ILE A 36 -7.36 -12.13 -8.22
CA ILE A 36 -8.24 -11.35 -7.31
C ILE A 36 -9.55 -10.96 -7.98
N TRP A 37 -9.55 -10.68 -9.29
CA TRP A 37 -10.75 -10.22 -9.98
C TRP A 37 -11.94 -11.20 -9.95
N PRO A 38 -11.75 -12.53 -10.14
CA PRO A 38 -12.88 -13.46 -10.14
C PRO A 38 -13.49 -13.68 -8.75
N GLN A 39 -12.85 -13.19 -7.68
CA GLN A 39 -13.36 -13.36 -6.31
C GLN A 39 -14.47 -12.37 -5.99
N LYS A 40 -15.42 -12.80 -5.14
CA LYS A 40 -16.50 -11.94 -4.61
C LYS A 40 -15.93 -10.71 -3.91
N TRP A 41 -16.65 -9.59 -3.99
CA TRP A 41 -16.27 -8.35 -3.30
C TRP A 41 -16.40 -8.50 -1.79
N ARG A 42 -15.27 -8.70 -1.10
CA ARG A 42 -15.14 -8.69 0.36
C ARG A 42 -14.21 -7.57 0.82
N ALA A 43 -14.17 -7.33 2.13
CA ALA A 43 -13.32 -6.30 2.74
C ALA A 43 -11.85 -6.40 2.31
N GLY A 44 -11.30 -7.62 2.23
CA GLY A 44 -9.93 -7.84 1.74
C GLY A 44 -9.69 -7.35 0.31
N LYS A 45 -10.64 -7.63 -0.61
CA LYS A 45 -10.58 -7.16 -2.00
C LYS A 45 -10.71 -5.63 -2.08
N ILE A 46 -11.64 -5.05 -1.32
CA ILE A 46 -11.85 -3.60 -1.27
C ILE A 46 -10.56 -2.92 -0.80
N LEU A 47 -9.99 -3.35 0.32
CA LEU A 47 -8.77 -2.76 0.87
C LEU A 47 -7.56 -2.95 -0.04
N PHE A 48 -7.46 -4.10 -0.71
CA PHE A 48 -6.42 -4.34 -1.69
C PHE A 48 -6.54 -3.37 -2.88
N VAL A 49 -7.75 -3.22 -3.43
CA VAL A 49 -8.04 -2.29 -4.53
C VAL A 49 -7.78 -0.84 -4.10
N THR A 50 -8.24 -0.43 -2.91
CA THR A 50 -8.04 0.93 -2.41
C THR A 50 -6.60 1.21 -1.98
N ALA A 51 -5.77 0.20 -1.68
CA ALA A 51 -4.34 0.39 -1.45
C ALA A 51 -3.57 0.61 -2.76
N GLN A 52 -3.94 -0.09 -3.84
CA GLN A 52 -3.17 -0.16 -5.08
C GLN A 52 -3.62 0.85 -6.15
N TYR A 53 -4.92 0.96 -6.42
CA TYR A 53 -5.41 1.84 -7.50
C TYR A 53 -5.07 3.32 -7.32
N PRO A 54 -5.05 3.90 -6.10
CA PRO A 54 -4.61 5.27 -5.95
C PRO A 54 -3.14 5.49 -6.34
N LEU A 55 -2.30 4.45 -6.32
CA LEU A 55 -0.92 4.54 -6.80
C LEU A 55 -0.84 4.77 -8.31
N LEU A 56 -1.72 4.11 -9.08
CA LEU A 56 -1.88 4.38 -10.51
C LEU A 56 -2.30 5.83 -10.72
N THR A 57 -3.28 6.32 -9.96
CA THR A 57 -3.72 7.73 -10.03
C THR A 57 -2.57 8.69 -9.73
N ILE A 58 -1.76 8.41 -8.70
CA ILE A 58 -0.59 9.22 -8.34
C ILE A 58 0.45 9.23 -9.46
N ALA A 59 0.75 8.07 -10.05
CA ALA A 59 1.69 7.98 -11.17
C ALA A 59 1.19 8.80 -12.38
N THR A 60 -0.04 8.55 -12.83
CA THR A 60 -0.61 9.21 -14.00
C THR A 60 -0.67 10.72 -13.82
N PHE A 61 -1.17 11.18 -12.67
CA PHE A 61 -1.27 12.62 -12.40
C PHE A 61 0.09 13.25 -12.09
N GLY A 62 1.03 12.48 -11.55
CA GLY A 62 2.42 12.90 -11.37
C GLY A 62 3.12 13.17 -12.69
N ILE A 63 2.92 12.32 -13.70
CA ILE A 63 3.44 12.50 -15.05
C ILE A 63 2.79 13.72 -15.70
N ILE A 64 1.45 13.81 -15.67
CA ILE A 64 0.72 14.94 -16.26
C ILE A 64 1.14 16.28 -15.64
N GLY A 65 1.29 16.32 -14.30
CA GLY A 65 1.60 17.56 -13.58
C GLY A 65 3.09 17.90 -13.51
N GLY A 66 3.98 16.94 -13.73
CA GLY A 66 5.41 17.08 -13.50
C GLY A 66 6.29 17.02 -14.75
N ASP A 67 5.83 16.32 -15.79
CA ASP A 67 6.61 16.10 -17.01
C ASP A 67 6.18 17.03 -18.16
N ARG A 68 7.01 17.05 -19.21
CA ARG A 68 6.78 17.87 -20.41
C ARG A 68 5.78 17.18 -21.34
N VAL A 69 4.49 17.47 -21.17
CA VAL A 69 3.39 16.85 -21.93
C VAL A 69 2.80 17.82 -22.97
N TYR A 70 3.23 19.09 -23.00
CA TYR A 70 2.69 20.15 -23.89
C TYR A 70 1.16 20.31 -23.78
N LEU A 71 0.59 19.94 -22.64
CA LEU A 71 -0.84 20.01 -22.34
C LEU A 71 -1.13 21.31 -21.57
N THR A 72 -1.95 22.20 -22.11
CA THR A 72 -2.31 23.44 -21.40
C THR A 72 -3.51 23.22 -20.50
N LEU A 73 -3.28 23.16 -19.18
CA LEU A 73 -4.32 23.01 -18.18
C LEU A 73 -4.69 24.37 -17.55
N THR A 74 -5.98 24.54 -17.24
CA THR A 74 -6.40 25.72 -16.48
C THR A 74 -5.92 25.62 -15.02
N PRO A 75 -5.63 26.74 -14.32
CA PRO A 75 -5.16 26.71 -12.93
C PRO A 75 -6.09 25.96 -11.98
N ASN A 76 -7.41 25.99 -12.24
CA ASN A 76 -8.39 25.24 -11.47
C ASN A 76 -8.21 23.72 -11.63
N VAL A 77 -7.96 23.24 -12.86
CA VAL A 77 -7.71 21.82 -13.12
C VAL A 77 -6.41 21.39 -12.45
N CYS A 78 -5.34 22.19 -12.52
CA CYS A 78 -4.10 21.92 -11.79
C CYS A 78 -4.37 21.79 -10.28
N ARG A 79 -5.10 22.72 -9.67
CA ARG A 79 -5.47 22.65 -8.25
C ARG A 79 -6.21 21.36 -7.89
N HIS A 80 -7.19 20.96 -8.70
CA HIS A 80 -7.91 19.71 -8.50
C HIS A 80 -7.00 18.48 -8.68
N LEU A 81 -6.08 18.52 -9.64
CA LEU A 81 -5.09 17.48 -9.86
C LEU A 81 -4.21 17.29 -8.61
N ALA A 82 -3.65 18.37 -8.05
CA ALA A 82 -2.85 18.29 -6.84
C ALA A 82 -3.64 17.77 -5.63
N LEU A 83 -4.88 18.23 -5.45
CA LEU A 83 -5.76 17.74 -4.39
C LEU A 83 -6.06 16.24 -4.56
N SER A 84 -6.30 15.79 -5.79
CA SER A 84 -6.58 14.38 -6.08
C SER A 84 -5.36 13.49 -5.82
N ILE A 85 -4.14 13.94 -6.14
CA ILE A 85 -2.90 13.24 -5.80
C ILE A 85 -2.75 13.13 -4.27
N ALA A 86 -2.98 14.22 -3.54
CA ALA A 86 -2.89 14.22 -2.08
C ALA A 86 -3.91 13.28 -1.44
N ALA A 87 -5.16 13.29 -1.92
CA ALA A 87 -6.21 12.38 -1.49
C ALA A 87 -5.86 10.92 -1.80
N ALA A 88 -5.40 10.63 -3.02
CA ALA A 88 -4.97 9.30 -3.44
C ALA A 88 -3.85 8.75 -2.54
N ARG A 89 -2.85 9.58 -2.21
CA ARG A 89 -1.76 9.21 -1.29
C ARG A 89 -2.30 8.84 0.09
N LYS A 90 -3.22 9.65 0.63
CA LYS A 90 -3.82 9.38 1.94
C LYS A 90 -4.67 8.11 1.92
N ILE A 91 -5.50 7.90 0.89
CA ILE A 91 -6.33 6.68 0.75
C ILE A 91 -5.44 5.43 0.69
N SER A 92 -4.36 5.46 -0.08
CA SER A 92 -3.42 4.33 -0.20
C SER A 92 -2.74 4.02 1.14
N ASN A 93 -2.25 5.04 1.85
CA ASN A 93 -1.63 4.89 3.16
C ASN A 93 -2.63 4.33 4.20
N ILE A 94 -3.83 4.92 4.26
CA ILE A 94 -4.88 4.47 5.18
C ILE A 94 -5.28 3.02 4.90
N SER A 95 -5.44 2.66 3.63
CA SER A 95 -5.79 1.30 3.24
C SER A 95 -4.70 0.30 3.63
N SER A 96 -3.43 0.65 3.45
CA SER A 96 -2.29 -0.20 3.81
C SER A 96 -2.20 -0.47 5.31
N GLU A 97 -2.50 0.54 6.12
CA GLU A 97 -2.57 0.42 7.58
C GLU A 97 -3.81 -0.37 8.05
N LEU A 98 -4.95 -0.20 7.39
CA LEU A 98 -6.15 -1.01 7.65
C LEU A 98 -5.92 -2.49 7.30
N VAL A 99 -5.14 -2.77 6.25
CA VAL A 99 -4.70 -4.13 5.94
C VAL A 99 -3.89 -4.70 7.10
N LEU A 100 -2.92 -3.96 7.63
CA LEU A 100 -2.16 -4.38 8.82
C LEU A 100 -3.09 -4.66 10.01
N LEU A 101 -4.05 -3.77 10.29
CA LEU A 101 -5.03 -3.93 11.36
C LEU A 101 -5.88 -5.20 11.19
N LEU A 102 -6.30 -5.51 9.97
CA LEU A 102 -7.01 -6.76 9.68
C LEU A 102 -6.12 -7.97 9.91
N CYS A 103 -4.86 -7.92 9.46
CA CYS A 103 -3.90 -8.98 9.70
C CYS A 103 -3.70 -9.21 11.21
N LEU A 104 -3.52 -8.14 11.98
CA LEU A 104 -3.41 -8.18 13.44
C LEU A 104 -4.64 -8.76 14.11
N HIS A 105 -5.83 -8.38 13.64
CA HIS A 105 -7.08 -8.92 14.14
C HIS A 105 -7.22 -10.42 13.88
N ALA A 106 -6.86 -10.87 12.67
CA ALA A 106 -6.86 -12.28 12.32
C ALA A 106 -5.89 -13.09 13.20
N LEU A 107 -4.69 -12.54 13.49
CA LEU A 107 -3.71 -13.17 14.38
C LEU A 107 -4.17 -13.23 15.84
N LEU A 108 -4.87 -12.20 16.32
CA LEU A 108 -5.41 -12.16 17.67
C LEU A 108 -6.58 -13.15 17.85
N GLY A 109 -7.28 -13.52 16.78
CA GLY A 109 -8.49 -14.33 16.84
C GLY A 109 -9.58 -13.69 17.69
N ALA A 110 -9.56 -12.36 17.82
CA ALA A 110 -10.47 -11.61 18.69
C ALA A 110 -11.90 -11.55 18.11
N LYS A 111 -12.88 -11.25 18.97
CA LYS A 111 -14.25 -10.96 18.54
C LYS A 111 -14.28 -9.70 17.68
N TRP A 112 -15.16 -9.66 16.67
CA TRP A 112 -15.39 -8.52 15.75
C TRP A 112 -15.49 -7.15 16.44
N ARG A 113 -16.04 -7.09 17.65
CA ARG A 113 -16.13 -5.84 18.45
C ARG A 113 -14.76 -5.16 18.64
N HIS A 114 -13.69 -5.92 18.86
CA HIS A 114 -12.35 -5.35 19.03
C HIS A 114 -11.82 -4.76 17.73
N LEU A 115 -12.11 -5.38 16.59
CA LEU A 115 -11.74 -4.83 15.28
C LEU A 115 -12.42 -3.50 15.05
N VAL A 116 -13.72 -3.41 15.31
CA VAL A 116 -14.48 -2.16 15.16
C VAL A 116 -13.88 -1.05 16.01
N ILE A 117 -13.51 -1.33 17.27
CA ILE A 117 -12.89 -0.36 18.16
C ILE A 117 -11.51 0.08 17.61
N MET A 118 -10.63 -0.87 17.24
CA MET A 118 -9.30 -0.54 16.71
C MET A 118 -9.39 0.29 15.42
N VAL A 119 -10.28 -0.09 14.50
CA VAL A 119 -10.50 0.62 13.24
C VAL A 119 -11.11 1.99 13.48
N ALA A 120 -12.08 2.14 14.38
CA ALA A 120 -12.69 3.43 14.69
C ALA A 120 -11.67 4.41 15.30
N VAL A 121 -10.86 3.96 16.26
CA VAL A 121 -9.79 4.78 16.86
C VAL A 121 -8.77 5.19 15.78
N TYR A 122 -8.32 4.23 14.97
CA TYR A 122 -7.38 4.48 13.89
C TYR A 122 -7.92 5.48 12.85
N LEU A 123 -9.16 5.28 12.39
CA LEU A 123 -9.79 6.18 11.41
C LEU A 123 -10.04 7.56 12.00
N GLY A 124 -10.39 7.68 13.28
CA GLY A 124 -10.52 8.97 13.95
C GLY A 124 -9.22 9.78 13.92
N LEU A 125 -8.09 9.15 14.26
CA LEU A 125 -6.77 9.80 14.19
C LEU A 125 -6.33 10.08 12.74
N ALA A 126 -6.56 9.14 11.83
CA ALA A 126 -6.19 9.27 10.42
C ALA A 126 -6.99 10.38 9.71
N THR A 127 -8.29 10.51 10.00
CA THR A 127 -9.15 11.56 9.44
C THR A 127 -8.73 12.93 9.95
N ALA A 128 -8.48 13.08 11.26
CA ALA A 128 -7.97 14.33 11.83
C ALA A 128 -6.65 14.78 11.18
N SER A 129 -5.69 13.86 11.03
CA SER A 129 -4.43 14.14 10.34
C SER A 129 -4.64 14.48 8.84
N SER A 130 -5.59 13.82 8.19
CA SER A 130 -5.89 14.04 6.76
C SER A 130 -6.53 15.39 6.51
N ILE A 131 -7.46 15.84 7.36
CA ILE A 131 -8.09 17.16 7.26
C ILE A 131 -7.03 18.26 7.36
N MET A 132 -6.19 18.20 8.39
CA MET A 132 -5.12 19.18 8.60
C MET A 132 -4.11 19.18 7.44
N SER A 133 -3.77 18.00 6.92
CA SER A 133 -2.88 17.87 5.76
C SER A 133 -3.53 18.38 4.46
N ALA A 134 -4.84 18.21 4.30
CA ALA A 134 -5.57 18.68 3.12
C ALA A 134 -5.65 20.20 3.11
N GLU A 135 -5.98 20.83 4.23
CA GLU A 135 -5.95 22.28 4.37
C GLU A 135 -4.58 22.84 4.00
N TYR A 136 -3.51 22.30 4.60
CA TYR A 136 -2.13 22.69 4.27
C TYR A 136 -1.87 22.60 2.76
N THR A 137 -2.21 21.49 2.12
CA THR A 137 -1.99 21.29 0.68
C THR A 137 -2.78 22.31 -0.15
N THR A 138 -4.04 22.57 0.20
CA THR A 138 -4.89 23.50 -0.56
C THR A 138 -4.45 24.96 -0.48
N TYR A 139 -3.86 25.37 0.64
CA TYR A 139 -3.41 26.75 0.84
C TYR A 139 -1.97 26.99 0.35
N THR A 140 -1.11 25.98 0.43
CA THR A 140 0.30 26.11 0.03
C THR A 140 0.52 25.96 -1.47
N LEU A 141 -0.28 25.14 -2.14
CA LEU A 141 -0.20 24.92 -3.58
C LEU A 141 -1.17 25.84 -4.31
N ARG A 142 -0.74 27.08 -4.54
CA ARG A 142 -1.47 27.99 -5.42
C ARG A 142 -1.01 27.76 -6.86
N ALA A 143 -1.91 27.17 -7.67
CA ALA A 143 -1.73 27.11 -9.10
C ALA A 143 -1.77 28.54 -9.67
N VAL A 144 -0.75 28.90 -10.44
CA VAL A 144 -0.68 30.18 -11.15
C VAL A 144 -0.84 29.96 -12.66
N PRO A 145 -1.31 30.96 -13.42
CA PRO A 145 -1.27 30.87 -14.88
C PRO A 145 0.16 30.59 -15.34
N LEU A 146 0.30 29.76 -16.38
CA LEU A 146 1.60 29.41 -16.94
C LEU A 146 2.29 30.66 -17.46
N THR A 147 3.58 30.78 -17.15
CA THR A 147 4.43 31.78 -17.79
C THR A 147 4.71 31.37 -19.25
N GLN A 148 5.11 32.33 -20.10
CA GLN A 148 5.49 32.01 -21.48
C GLN A 148 6.64 30.98 -21.53
N LEU A 149 7.57 31.06 -20.58
CA LEU A 149 8.65 30.09 -20.44
C LEU A 149 8.15 28.69 -20.06
N ASP A 150 7.21 28.58 -19.11
CA ASP A 150 6.61 27.28 -18.73
C ASP A 150 5.90 26.62 -19.92
N HIS A 151 5.24 27.43 -20.74
CA HIS A 151 4.57 27.00 -21.96
C HIS A 151 5.55 26.49 -23.01
N GLU A 152 6.65 27.21 -23.25
CA GLU A 152 7.72 26.79 -24.18
C GLU A 152 8.44 25.52 -23.70
N LEU A 153 8.58 25.34 -22.38
CA LEU A 153 9.14 24.13 -21.77
C LEU A 153 8.17 22.94 -21.76
N GLY A 154 6.89 23.15 -22.10
CA GLY A 154 5.88 22.11 -22.20
C GLY A 154 5.32 21.61 -20.86
N TYR A 155 5.45 22.40 -19.78
CA TYR A 155 4.86 22.06 -18.47
C TYR A 155 3.35 22.28 -18.48
N ALA A 156 2.61 21.37 -17.85
CA ALA A 156 1.15 21.49 -17.80
C ALA A 156 0.64 22.38 -16.67
N CYS A 157 1.39 22.49 -15.57
CA CYS A 157 1.01 23.24 -14.37
C CYS A 157 2.21 24.00 -13.78
N SER A 158 1.99 25.25 -13.36
CA SER A 158 2.98 26.07 -12.66
C SER A 158 2.49 26.36 -11.24
N TRP A 159 3.41 26.30 -10.27
CA TRP A 159 3.12 26.36 -8.84
C TRP A 159 3.96 27.45 -8.18
N VAL A 160 3.30 28.34 -7.43
CA VAL A 160 4.01 29.31 -6.58
C VAL A 160 3.83 28.90 -5.13
N GLY A 161 4.92 28.38 -4.55
CA GLY A 161 4.98 28.01 -3.15
C GLY A 161 5.26 29.25 -2.29
N SER A 162 4.20 29.93 -1.85
CA SER A 162 4.30 30.83 -0.70
C SER A 162 3.60 30.14 0.47
N VAL A 163 4.38 29.66 1.45
CA VAL A 163 3.85 29.04 2.66
C VAL A 163 3.90 30.06 3.79
N PRO A 164 2.79 30.71 4.16
CA PRO A 164 2.75 31.52 5.37
C PRO A 164 3.17 30.69 6.60
N ALA A 165 3.92 31.31 7.51
CA ALA A 165 4.46 30.63 8.70
C ALA A 165 3.37 29.96 9.57
N HIS A 166 2.13 30.47 9.57
CA HIS A 166 1.02 29.88 10.32
C HIS A 166 0.57 28.52 9.77
N PHE A 167 0.68 28.27 8.45
CA PHE A 167 0.33 26.98 7.86
C PHE A 167 1.36 25.89 8.19
N MET A 168 2.64 26.26 8.37
CA MET A 168 3.67 25.32 8.83
C MET A 168 3.33 24.71 10.20
N ARG A 169 2.71 25.49 11.10
CA ARG A 169 2.27 24.98 12.40
C ARG A 169 1.23 23.86 12.26
N GLY A 170 0.26 24.02 11.35
CA GLY A 170 -0.75 23.00 11.07
C GLY A 170 -0.14 21.70 10.52
N TYR A 171 0.83 21.82 9.62
CA TYR A 171 1.56 20.68 9.08
C TYR A 171 2.29 19.87 10.17
N ASN A 172 2.93 20.54 11.13
CA ASN A 172 3.60 19.85 12.24
C ASN A 172 2.63 19.10 13.12
N ILE A 173 1.51 19.72 13.46
CA ILE A 173 0.46 19.08 14.26
C ILE A 173 -0.05 17.84 13.53
N ALA A 174 -0.32 17.95 12.22
CA ALA A 174 -0.72 16.82 11.40
C ALA A 174 0.33 15.69 11.38
N ALA A 175 1.62 16.05 11.33
CA ALA A 175 2.73 15.10 11.39
C ALA A 175 2.82 14.39 12.75
N TYR A 176 2.64 15.10 13.87
CA TYR A 176 2.58 14.50 15.20
C TYR A 176 1.37 13.57 15.38
N ILE A 177 0.19 13.95 14.88
CA ILE A 177 -1.00 13.08 14.90
C ILE A 177 -0.75 11.83 14.05
N SER A 178 -0.15 11.99 12.88
CA SER A 178 0.22 10.85 12.00
C SER A 178 1.22 9.92 12.68
N PHE A 179 2.22 10.48 13.38
CA PHE A 179 3.18 9.73 14.17
C PHE A 179 2.51 9.00 15.33
N ALA A 180 1.64 9.67 16.09
CA ALA A 180 0.88 9.06 17.18
C ALA A 180 0.02 7.89 16.70
N ASN A 181 -0.60 8.02 15.52
CA ASN A 181 -1.38 6.95 14.91
C ASN A 181 -0.50 5.74 14.54
N SER A 182 0.68 5.98 13.95
CA SER A 182 1.64 4.92 13.65
C SER A 182 2.24 4.28 14.90
N ALA A 183 2.49 5.07 15.96
CA ALA A 183 2.94 4.57 17.26
C ALA A 183 1.86 3.72 17.94
N TYR A 184 0.59 4.11 17.83
CA TYR A 184 -0.54 3.31 18.30
C TYR A 184 -0.59 1.95 17.60
N LEU A 185 -0.51 1.91 16.27
CA LEU A 185 -0.46 0.65 15.52
C LEU A 185 0.76 -0.21 15.87
N ALA A 186 1.92 0.42 16.06
CA ALA A 186 3.14 -0.23 16.48
C ALA A 186 2.98 -0.90 17.84
N LEU A 187 2.48 -0.17 18.83
CA LEU A 187 2.25 -0.66 20.18
C LEU A 187 1.22 -1.80 20.19
N LEU A 188 0.10 -1.63 19.46
CA LEU A 188 -0.87 -2.72 19.28
C LEU A 188 -0.22 -3.96 18.69
N THR A 189 0.60 -3.79 17.65
CA THR A 189 1.32 -4.91 17.03
C THR A 189 2.25 -5.60 18.01
N LEU A 190 3.06 -4.83 18.74
CA LEU A 190 3.99 -5.38 19.73
C LEU A 190 3.26 -6.10 20.86
N VAL A 191 2.17 -5.53 21.38
CA VAL A 191 1.35 -6.16 22.43
C VAL A 191 0.73 -7.45 21.92
N ILE A 192 0.13 -7.46 20.72
CA ILE A 192 -0.48 -8.65 20.13
C ILE A 192 0.59 -9.73 19.90
N LEU A 193 1.74 -9.35 19.34
CA LEU A 193 2.86 -10.27 19.12
C LEU A 193 3.36 -10.84 20.45
N TYR A 194 3.54 -10.00 21.47
CA TYR A 194 4.03 -10.42 22.79
C TYR A 194 3.04 -11.37 23.48
N VAL A 195 1.76 -10.99 23.58
CA VAL A 195 0.74 -11.78 24.28
C VAL A 195 0.51 -13.13 23.59
N ARG A 196 0.44 -13.15 22.24
CA ARG A 196 0.12 -14.36 21.50
C ARG A 196 1.31 -15.32 21.40
N TYR A 197 2.52 -14.79 21.24
CA TYR A 197 3.69 -15.60 20.89
C TYR A 197 4.68 -15.83 22.02
N ARG A 198 4.37 -15.39 23.24
CA ARG A 198 5.12 -15.80 24.42
C ARG A 198 4.93 -17.31 24.65
N GLY A 199 5.82 -18.12 24.07
CA GLY A 199 5.91 -19.56 24.32
C GLY A 199 5.58 -20.49 23.14
N GLN A 200 5.30 -19.99 21.94
CA GLN A 200 5.03 -20.82 20.76
C GLN A 200 6.24 -20.87 19.81
N THR A 201 6.77 -22.06 19.54
CA THR A 201 7.97 -22.30 18.69
C THR A 201 7.64 -22.88 17.31
N GLY A 202 6.39 -22.82 16.87
CA GLY A 202 5.98 -23.40 15.58
C GLY A 202 6.63 -22.72 14.37
N PHE A 203 7.00 -23.51 13.35
CA PHE A 203 7.61 -23.04 12.10
C PHE A 203 6.78 -21.94 11.39
N LEU A 204 5.45 -22.07 11.40
CA LEU A 204 4.54 -21.10 10.81
C LEU A 204 4.68 -19.70 11.43
N ILE A 205 4.80 -19.69 12.76
CA ILE A 205 4.94 -18.47 13.56
C ILE A 205 6.27 -17.79 13.26
N GLN A 206 7.31 -18.59 13.04
CA GLN A 206 8.63 -18.08 12.68
C GLN A 206 8.60 -17.34 11.35
N THR A 207 7.88 -17.85 10.35
CA THR A 207 7.75 -17.21 9.03
C THR A 207 6.90 -15.93 9.11
N ILE A 208 5.76 -15.96 9.81
CA ILE A 208 4.94 -14.75 10.03
C ILE A 208 5.71 -13.68 10.82
N ARG A 209 6.49 -14.09 11.83
CA ARG A 209 7.36 -13.17 12.59
C ARG A 209 8.46 -12.58 11.71
N ARG A 210 9.03 -13.38 10.80
CA ARG A 210 10.09 -12.91 9.91
C ARG A 210 9.57 -11.88 8.92
N ASP A 211 8.46 -12.16 8.24
CA ASP A 211 7.99 -11.31 7.15
C ASP A 211 7.04 -10.21 7.63
N GLY A 212 6.12 -10.52 8.55
CA GLY A 212 5.19 -9.56 9.14
C GLY A 212 5.86 -8.64 10.17
N GLY A 213 6.80 -9.17 10.97
CA GLY A 213 7.58 -8.38 11.92
C GLY A 213 8.52 -7.39 11.23
N LEU A 214 9.18 -7.81 10.14
CA LEU A 214 9.99 -6.92 9.30
C LEU A 214 9.13 -5.79 8.74
N TYR A 215 7.92 -6.08 8.24
CA TYR A 215 7.03 -5.06 7.73
C TYR A 215 6.69 -3.99 8.77
N VAL A 216 6.28 -4.42 9.97
CA VAL A 216 5.93 -3.52 11.08
C VAL A 216 7.14 -2.67 11.47
N PHE A 217 8.32 -3.28 11.57
CA PHE A 217 9.55 -2.58 11.90
C PHE A 217 9.90 -1.51 10.86
N VAL A 218 9.90 -1.87 9.57
CA VAL A 218 10.19 -0.95 8.47
C VAL A 218 9.17 0.19 8.45
N PHE A 219 7.88 -0.12 8.64
CA PHE A 219 6.81 0.88 8.72
C PHE A 219 7.04 1.90 9.85
N ILE A 220 7.38 1.43 11.05
CA ILE A 220 7.67 2.27 12.22
C ILE A 220 8.87 3.18 11.96
N VAL A 221 9.97 2.61 11.44
CA VAL A 221 11.20 3.37 11.17
C VAL A 221 10.93 4.47 10.16
N ILE A 222 10.23 4.17 9.07
CA ILE A 222 9.88 5.16 8.03
C ILE A 222 9.01 6.28 8.60
N ARG A 223 8.03 5.95 9.46
CA ARG A 223 7.13 6.94 10.07
C ARG A 223 7.84 7.78 11.13
N LEU A 224 8.72 7.17 11.92
CA LEU A 224 9.56 7.88 12.88
C LEU A 224 10.51 8.85 12.18
N LEU A 225 11.22 8.42 11.13
CA LEU A 225 12.09 9.28 10.34
C LEU A 225 11.33 10.44 9.70
N SER A 226 10.11 10.20 9.22
CA SER A 226 9.23 11.25 8.69
C SER A 226 8.82 12.27 9.76
N ALA A 227 8.48 11.81 10.97
CA ALA A 227 8.11 12.68 12.08
C ALA A 227 9.30 13.52 12.57
N ILE A 228 10.48 12.91 12.68
CA ILE A 228 11.75 13.58 12.99
C ILE A 228 12.02 14.64 11.93
N ALA A 229 11.98 14.28 10.65
CA ALA A 229 12.24 15.21 9.56
C ALA A 229 11.25 16.38 9.52
N ALA A 230 9.97 16.15 9.86
CA ALA A 230 8.98 17.21 10.00
C ALA A 230 9.26 18.13 11.21
N ALA A 231 9.65 17.56 12.36
CA ALA A 231 9.91 18.31 13.59
C ALA A 231 11.13 19.23 13.49
N PHE A 232 12.17 18.82 12.77
CA PHE A 232 13.44 19.53 12.81
C PHE A 232 13.48 20.82 11.98
N HIS A 233 12.54 21.08 11.05
CA HIS A 233 12.47 22.32 10.25
C HIS A 233 13.80 22.88 9.76
N LEU A 234 14.81 22.03 9.55
CA LEU A 234 16.15 22.52 9.26
C LEU A 234 16.11 23.05 7.84
N ASN A 235 16.34 24.35 7.71
CA ASN A 235 16.27 25.14 6.48
C ASN A 235 17.41 24.81 5.49
N LEU A 236 17.94 23.59 5.57
CA LEU A 236 19.02 23.08 4.76
C LEU A 236 18.39 22.38 3.55
N GLY A 237 18.71 22.81 2.33
CA GLY A 237 18.22 22.20 1.09
C GLY A 237 18.42 20.68 0.99
N TYR A 238 19.37 20.13 1.76
CA TYR A 238 19.58 18.69 1.92
C TYR A 238 18.37 17.94 2.53
N TYR A 239 17.62 18.56 3.44
CA TYR A 239 16.47 17.91 4.10
C TYR A 239 15.29 17.70 3.15
N ASN A 240 15.12 18.57 2.14
CA ASN A 240 14.08 18.41 1.13
C ASN A 240 14.26 17.10 0.36
N TYR A 241 15.51 16.67 0.12
CA TYR A 241 15.80 15.39 -0.51
C TYR A 241 15.38 14.21 0.38
N LEU A 242 15.79 14.20 1.65
CA LEU A 242 15.46 13.12 2.58
C LEU A 242 13.95 13.02 2.81
N LEU A 243 13.24 14.14 2.93
CA LEU A 243 11.78 14.19 3.00
C LEU A 243 11.12 13.62 1.74
N ASN A 244 11.63 13.94 0.54
CA ASN A 244 11.15 13.38 -0.71
C ASN A 244 11.36 11.87 -0.75
N VAL A 245 12.56 11.38 -0.45
CA VAL A 245 12.85 9.93 -0.43
C VAL A 245 11.94 9.20 0.55
N ILE A 246 11.77 9.73 1.77
CA ILE A 246 10.86 9.15 2.76
C ILE A 246 9.41 9.20 2.27
N GLY A 247 8.97 10.31 1.67
CA GLY A 247 7.63 10.45 1.11
C GLY A 247 7.36 9.46 -0.02
N HIS A 248 8.33 9.24 -0.91
CA HIS A 248 8.26 8.23 -1.95
C HIS A 248 8.22 6.81 -1.37
N LEU A 249 9.06 6.51 -0.38
CA LEU A 249 9.08 5.21 0.28
C LEU A 249 7.77 4.94 1.04
N GLN A 250 7.17 5.96 1.64
CA GLN A 250 5.84 5.85 2.26
C GLN A 250 4.75 5.59 1.23
N THR A 251 4.76 6.36 0.14
CA THR A 251 3.74 6.28 -0.90
C THR A 251 3.80 4.95 -1.63
N TRP A 252 4.99 4.49 -2.01
CA TRP A 252 5.17 3.29 -2.83
C TRP A 252 5.44 2.04 -2.02
N GLY A 253 6.32 2.13 -1.02
CA GLY A 253 6.80 0.96 -0.27
C GLY A 253 5.74 0.35 0.63
N LEU A 254 4.96 1.17 1.34
CA LEU A 254 4.00 0.67 2.33
C LEU A 254 2.86 -0.15 1.71
N PRO A 255 2.21 0.29 0.62
CA PRO A 255 1.15 -0.50 -0.01
C PRO A 255 1.67 -1.76 -0.69
N ILE A 256 2.86 -1.72 -1.30
CA ILE A 256 3.49 -2.92 -1.89
C ILE A 256 3.73 -3.97 -0.82
N LEU A 257 4.30 -3.57 0.31
CA LEU A 257 4.55 -4.48 1.42
C LEU A 257 3.26 -4.99 2.07
N ALA A 258 2.23 -4.13 2.23
CA ALA A 258 0.91 -4.55 2.72
C ALA A 258 0.27 -5.61 1.80
N CYS A 259 0.36 -5.42 0.49
CA CYS A 259 -0.15 -6.38 -0.49
C CYS A 259 0.63 -7.70 -0.47
N ARG A 260 1.96 -7.66 -0.32
CA ARG A 260 2.76 -8.88 -0.13
C ARG A 260 2.38 -9.63 1.14
N LEU A 261 2.12 -8.91 2.24
CA LEU A 261 1.64 -9.51 3.49
C LEU A 261 0.29 -10.22 3.28
N LEU A 262 -0.67 -9.58 2.61
CA LEU A 262 -1.96 -10.20 2.29
C LEU A 262 -1.81 -11.47 1.44
N LEU A 263 -0.92 -11.44 0.44
CA LEU A 263 -0.67 -12.62 -0.40
C LEU A 263 -0.02 -13.76 0.38
N ASN A 264 0.94 -13.44 1.26
CA ASN A 264 1.61 -14.45 2.10
C ASN A 264 0.63 -15.07 3.09
N LEU A 265 -0.29 -14.27 3.66
CA LEU A 265 -1.36 -14.77 4.53
C LEU A 265 -2.37 -15.66 3.78
N ARG A 266 -2.55 -15.44 2.48
CA ARG A 266 -3.41 -16.30 1.64
C ARG A 266 -2.77 -17.66 1.35
N ARG A 267 -1.44 -17.74 1.30
CA ARG A 267 -0.69 -18.99 1.05
C ARG A 267 -0.49 -19.85 2.30
N THR A 268 -0.92 -19.39 3.46
CA THR A 268 -0.68 -20.12 4.70
C THR A 268 -1.63 -21.32 4.80
N ASP A 269 -1.09 -22.55 4.77
CA ASP A 269 -1.85 -23.80 4.72
C ASP A 269 -2.45 -24.26 6.06
N ASP A 270 -2.40 -23.43 7.10
CA ASP A 270 -2.93 -23.78 8.43
C ASP A 270 -4.47 -23.82 8.39
N PRO A 271 -5.12 -24.97 8.64
CA PRO A 271 -6.57 -25.12 8.52
C PRO A 271 -7.36 -24.25 9.52
N ASP A 272 -6.87 -24.03 10.75
CA ASP A 272 -7.55 -23.16 11.73
C ASP A 272 -7.41 -21.69 11.33
N MET A 273 -6.25 -21.31 10.80
CA MET A 273 -6.05 -19.96 10.28
C MET A 273 -6.87 -19.74 9.00
N ARG A 274 -7.00 -20.76 8.15
CA ARG A 274 -7.73 -20.70 6.88
C ARG A 274 -9.23 -20.46 7.09
N THR A 275 -9.87 -21.07 8.08
CA THR A 275 -11.31 -20.85 8.36
C THR A 275 -11.59 -19.43 8.86
N ARG A 276 -10.69 -18.86 9.67
CA ARG A 276 -10.83 -17.49 10.21
C ARG A 276 -10.45 -16.43 9.19
N ILE A 277 -9.41 -16.66 8.39
CA ILE A 277 -8.99 -15.76 7.32
C ILE A 277 -9.98 -15.81 6.15
N SER A 278 -10.52 -16.97 5.80
CA SER A 278 -11.44 -17.10 4.66
C SER A 278 -12.74 -16.35 4.91
N THR A 279 -13.29 -16.45 6.13
CA THR A 279 -14.52 -15.75 6.50
C THR A 279 -14.39 -14.24 6.41
N ILE A 280 -13.22 -13.68 6.75
CA ILE A 280 -13.01 -12.22 6.77
C ILE A 280 -12.44 -11.69 5.44
N ILE A 281 -11.46 -12.38 4.84
CA ILE A 281 -10.63 -11.83 3.76
C ILE A 281 -11.00 -12.41 2.40
N PHE A 282 -11.17 -13.73 2.25
CA PHE A 282 -11.41 -14.38 0.95
C PHE A 282 -12.30 -15.63 1.04
N ASP A 283 -13.46 -15.59 0.37
CA ASP A 283 -14.28 -16.79 0.16
C ASP A 283 -13.56 -17.65 -0.88
N ARG A 284 -12.86 -18.70 -0.45
CA ARG A 284 -12.48 -19.76 -1.38
C ARG A 284 -13.72 -20.64 -1.49
N LYS A 285 -14.48 -20.49 -2.57
CA LYS A 285 -15.46 -21.51 -2.97
C LYS A 285 -14.66 -22.81 -3.01
N SER A 286 -15.03 -23.81 -2.22
CA SER A 286 -14.49 -25.16 -2.32
C SER A 286 -14.93 -25.69 -3.67
N GLN A 287 -14.15 -25.36 -4.69
CA GLN A 287 -14.40 -25.78 -6.06
C GLN A 287 -13.92 -27.23 -6.28
N ASP A 288 -13.33 -27.85 -5.25
CA ASP A 288 -12.90 -29.26 -5.26
C ASP A 288 -13.97 -30.22 -4.70
N ASP A 289 -15.04 -29.72 -4.07
CA ASP A 289 -16.06 -30.62 -3.47
C ASP A 289 -17.18 -31.01 -4.46
N ASP A 290 -17.29 -30.32 -5.60
CA ASP A 290 -18.33 -30.60 -6.62
C ASP A 290 -17.85 -31.54 -7.74
N ASP A 291 -16.54 -31.76 -7.90
CA ASP A 291 -15.99 -32.64 -8.94
C ASP A 291 -15.72 -34.08 -8.45
N GLU A 292 -15.69 -34.32 -7.13
CA GLU A 292 -15.50 -35.68 -6.56
C GLU A 292 -16.81 -36.45 -6.30
N GLN A 293 -17.99 -35.84 -6.56
CA GLN A 293 -19.29 -36.52 -6.39
C GLN A 293 -20.00 -36.96 -7.68
N THR A 294 -19.42 -36.71 -8.87
CA THR A 294 -20.04 -37.11 -10.15
C THR A 294 -19.31 -38.21 -10.93
N VAL A 295 -18.25 -38.81 -10.37
CA VAL A 295 -17.52 -39.97 -10.97
C VAL A 295 -17.78 -41.29 -10.20
N GLY A 296 -18.85 -41.35 -9.41
CA GLY A 296 -19.20 -42.53 -8.60
C GLY A 296 -20.42 -43.33 -9.06
N ARG A 297 -21.10 -42.98 -10.17
CA ARG A 297 -22.35 -43.65 -10.53
C ARG A 297 -22.72 -43.65 -12.00
N GLN A 298 -21.78 -44.02 -12.87
CA GLN A 298 -22.11 -44.48 -14.23
C GLN A 298 -20.92 -45.25 -14.82
N GLY A 299 -21.03 -46.58 -14.96
CA GLY A 299 -20.14 -47.33 -15.84
C GLY A 299 -19.48 -48.61 -15.30
N GLU A 300 -20.12 -49.33 -14.37
CA GLU A 300 -19.93 -50.78 -14.29
C GLU A 300 -20.80 -51.43 -15.38
N LEU A 301 -20.32 -51.48 -16.63
CA LEU A 301 -20.66 -52.51 -17.62
C LEU A 301 -19.79 -52.37 -18.89
N GLU A 302 -19.11 -53.48 -19.23
CA GLU A 302 -18.48 -53.84 -20.51
C GLU A 302 -17.23 -52.99 -20.91
N LEU A 303 -16.02 -53.54 -21.08
CA LEU A 303 -15.68 -54.62 -22.01
C LEU A 303 -14.21 -55.03 -21.81
N MET A 304 -13.97 -56.33 -21.72
CA MET A 304 -12.66 -56.98 -21.80
C MET A 304 -11.86 -56.55 -23.04
N THR A 305 -10.57 -56.27 -22.89
CA THR A 305 -9.52 -56.85 -23.77
C THR A 305 -8.19 -56.98 -23.01
N PRO A 306 -7.43 -58.07 -23.20
CA PRO A 306 -6.07 -58.23 -22.67
C PRO A 306 -5.01 -57.99 -23.76
N PHE A 307 -4.02 -57.13 -23.50
CA PHE A 307 -2.72 -57.12 -24.20
C PHE A 307 -1.71 -56.50 -23.22
N ALA A 308 -0.93 -57.29 -22.47
CA ALA A 308 0.31 -57.94 -22.89
C ALA A 308 1.40 -56.96 -23.39
N GLY A 309 2.41 -56.74 -22.54
CA GLY A 309 3.81 -56.78 -23.00
C GLY A 309 4.66 -55.52 -22.89
N LEU A 310 5.77 -55.68 -22.15
CA LEU A 310 7.09 -55.04 -22.34
C LEU A 310 7.21 -53.57 -21.90
N GLY A 311 8.24 -53.11 -21.21
CA GLY A 311 9.52 -53.73 -20.90
C GLY A 311 10.40 -52.73 -20.15
N ARG A 312 10.94 -53.20 -19.04
CA ARG A 312 12.14 -52.76 -18.31
C ARG A 312 13.22 -52.11 -19.20
N ARG A 313 13.70 -50.91 -18.82
CA ARG A 313 15.14 -50.59 -18.83
C ARG A 313 15.48 -49.38 -17.95
N ARG A 314 16.27 -49.66 -16.91
CA ARG A 314 17.15 -48.70 -16.24
C ARG A 314 18.37 -48.46 -17.13
N VAL A 315 18.86 -47.22 -17.14
CA VAL A 315 20.29 -46.90 -17.03
C VAL A 315 20.39 -45.75 -16.04
#